data_AF-A0A1S2EY39-F1
#
_entry.id   AF-A0A1S2EY39-F1
#
_cell.length_a   1.000
_cell.length_b   1.000
_cell.length_c   1.000
_cell.angle_alpha   90.00
_cell.angle_beta   90.00
_cell.angle_gamma   90.00
#
_symmetry.space_group_name_H-M   'P 1'
#
loop_
_entity.id
_entity.type
_entity.pdbx_description
1 polymer ?
#
loop_
_entity_poly.entity_id
_entity_poly.type
_entity_poly.pdbx_seq_one_letter_code
_entity_poly.pdbx_strand_id
1 'polypeptide(L)' 'MKELERELEEERKRLNELGLRLIKQSISLADNREMQELSQKVDLLVVRSQRRKRVQKQHER' A
#
# COMPACT_ATOMS: atom_id res chain seq x y z
N MET A 1 1.89 9.60 -13.24
CA MET A 1 2.44 9.63 -11.86
C MET A 1 1.31 9.82 -10.85
N LYS A 2 0.52 10.89 -10.98
CA LYS A 2 -0.56 11.24 -10.03
C LYS A 2 -1.57 10.13 -9.72
N GLU A 3 -2.01 9.34 -10.70
CA GLU A 3 -3.02 8.29 -10.45
C GLU A 3 -2.51 7.14 -9.60
N LEU A 4 -1.28 6.67 -9.86
CA LEU A 4 -0.68 5.56 -9.10
C LEU A 4 -0.28 5.99 -7.69
N GLU A 5 0.09 7.27 -7.53
CA GLU A 5 0.34 7.87 -6.20
C GLU A 5 -0.96 8.06 -5.42
N ARG A 6 -2.06 8.44 -6.10
CA ARG A 6 -3.38 8.56 -5.48
C ARG A 6 -3.92 7.20 -5.05
N GLU A 7 -3.83 6.19 -5.92
CA GLU A 7 -4.24 4.81 -5.61
C GLU A 7 -3.45 4.25 -4.41
N LEU A 8 -2.13 4.46 -4.39
CA LEU A 8 -1.30 4.06 -3.25
C LEU A 8 -1.70 4.76 -1.94
N GLU A 9 -2.03 6.06 -1.99
CA GLU A 9 -2.45 6.78 -0.80
C GLU A 9 -3.81 6.31 -0.28
N GLU A 10 -4.77 6.04 -1.16
CA GLU A 10 -6.08 5.50 -0.78
C GLU A 10 -5.96 4.12 -0.12
N GLU A 11 -5.15 3.23 -0.69
CA GLU A 11 -4.95 1.89 -0.13
C GLU A 11 -4.19 1.93 1.20
N ARG A 12 -3.23 2.87 1.38
CA ARG A 12 -2.58 3.10 2.68
C ARG A 12 -3.54 3.62 3.74
N LYS A 13 -4.48 4.50 3.38
CA LYS A 13 -5.53 4.97 4.31
C LYS A 13 -6.39 3.80 4.76
N ARG A 14 -6.87 2.98 3.82
CA ARG A 14 -7.67 1.78 4.12
C ARG A 14 -6.91 0.81 5.03
N LEU A 15 -5.62 0.57 4.75
CA LEU A 15 -4.78 -0.31 5.57
C LEU A 15 -4.66 0.20 7.02
N ASN A 16 -4.45 1.51 7.19
CA ASN A 16 -4.38 2.12 8.51
C ASN A 16 -5.72 2.05 9.26
N GLU A 17 -6.83 2.33 8.59
CA GLU A 17 -8.17 2.25 9.20
C GLU A 17 -8.51 0.82 9.62
N LEU A 18 -8.22 -0.16 8.77
CA LEU A 18 -8.41 -1.57 9.07
C LEU A 18 -7.52 -2.00 10.24
N GLY A 19 -6.23 -1.68 10.20
CA GLY A 19 -5.29 -1.98 11.29
C GLY A 19 -5.72 -1.39 12.62
N LEU A 20 -6.17 -0.13 12.65
CA LEU A 20 -6.69 0.51 13.86
C LEU A 20 -7.95 -0.18 14.39
N ARG A 21 -8.87 -0.62 13.53
CA ARG A 21 -10.07 -1.37 13.94
C ARG A 21 -9.70 -2.72 14.54
N LEU A 22 -8.78 -3.45 13.91
CA LEU A 22 -8.32 -4.76 14.39
C LEU A 22 -7.60 -4.64 15.74
N ILE A 23 -6.71 -3.65 15.89
CA ILE A 23 -6.03 -3.37 17.16
C ILE A 23 -7.06 -3.06 18.27
N LYS A 24 -8.06 -2.22 17.98
CA LYS A 24 -9.14 -1.91 18.95
C LYS A 24 -9.93 -3.15 19.34
N GLN A 25 -10.08 -4.12 18.45
CA GLN A 25 -10.75 -5.39 18.72
C GLN A 25 -9.80 -6.45 19.29
N SER A 26 -8.53 -6.11 19.55
CA SER A 26 -7.48 -7.06 19.95
C SER A 26 -7.32 -8.24 19.00
N ILE A 27 -7.67 -8.04 17.73
CA ILE A 27 -7.50 -9.02 16.67
C ILE A 27 -6.06 -8.90 16.15
N SER A 28 -5.39 -10.04 16.03
CA SER A 28 -4.06 -10.12 15.43
C SER A 28 -4.10 -9.65 13.98
N LEU A 29 -3.23 -8.69 13.65
CA LEU A 29 -3.05 -8.19 12.28
C LEU A 29 -2.49 -9.27 11.35
N ALA A 30 -1.73 -10.21 11.90
CA ALA A 30 -1.14 -11.32 11.14
C ALA A 30 -2.21 -12.36 10.76
N ASP A 31 -3.18 -12.60 11.64
CA ASP A 31 -4.22 -13.61 11.44
C ASP A 31 -5.43 -13.07 10.66
N ASN A 32 -5.52 -11.76 10.46
CA ASN A 32 -6.60 -11.16 9.70
C ASN A 32 -6.32 -11.20 8.19
N ARG A 33 -7.06 -12.04 7.47
CA ARG A 33 -6.90 -12.23 6.01
C ARG A 33 -7.05 -10.93 5.22
N GLU A 34 -8.04 -10.10 5.54
CA GLU A 34 -8.28 -8.83 4.84
C GLU A 34 -7.09 -7.86 5.02
N MET A 35 -6.51 -7.82 6.22
CA MET A 35 -5.29 -7.05 6.52
C MET A 35 -4.10 -7.54 5.69
N GLN A 36 -3.93 -8.86 5.56
CA GLN A 36 -2.85 -9.45 4.77
C GLN A 36 -3.00 -9.15 3.28
N GLU A 37 -4.21 -9.34 2.73
CA GLU A 37 -4.51 -9.07 1.32
C GLU A 37 -4.30 -7.58 0.98
N LEU A 38 -4.71 -6.68 1.88
CA LEU A 38 -4.51 -5.24 1.71
C LEU A 38 -3.04 -4.84 1.84
N SER A 39 -2.29 -5.45 2.77
CA SER A 39 -0.85 -5.22 2.91
C SER A 39 -0.10 -5.60 1.64
N GLN A 40 -0.36 -6.80 1.10
CA GLN A 40 0.26 -7.27 -0.15
C GLN A 40 -0.04 -6.34 -1.32
N LYS A 41 -1.28 -5.82 -1.40
CA LYS A 41 -1.67 -4.87 -2.45
C LYS A 41 -0.90 -3.56 -2.33
N VAL A 42 -0.74 -3.01 -1.12
CA VAL A 42 0.07 -1.80 -0.89
C VAL A 42 1.53 -2.05 -1.26
N ASP A 43 2.12 -3.19 -0.88
CA ASP A 43 3.50 -3.54 -1.23
C ASP A 43 3.72 -3.58 -2.75
N LEU A 44 2.79 -4.21 -3.49
CA LEU A 44 2.84 -4.24 -4.95
C LEU A 44 2.75 -2.84 -5.57
N LEU A 45 1.91 -1.96 -5.04
CA LEU A 45 1.78 -0.58 -5.50
C LEU A 45 3.05 0.24 -5.23
N VAL A 46 3.69 0.04 -4.07
CA VAL A 46 4.99 0.65 -3.74
C VAL A 46 6.05 0.20 -4.75
N VAL A 47 6.17 -1.10 -5.02
CA VAL A 47 7.14 -1.63 -5.99
C VAL A 47 6.89 -1.07 -7.39
N ARG A 48 5.62 -1.00 -7.83
CA ARG A 48 5.25 -0.41 -9.13
C ARG A 48 5.59 1.07 -9.20
N SER A 49 5.33 1.82 -8.14
CA SER A 49 5.68 3.25 -8.05
C SER A 49 7.19 3.46 -8.12
N GLN A 50 7.96 2.68 -7.36
CA GLN A 50 9.42 2.76 -7.35
C GLN A 50 10.03 2.38 -8.71
N ARG A 51 9.52 1.33 -9.37
CA ARG A 51 9.96 0.96 -10.73
C ARG A 51 9.71 2.08 -11.73
N ARG A 52 8.52 2.70 -11.72
CA ARG A 52 8.22 3.84 -12.60
C ARG A 52 9.14 5.05 -12.33
N LYS A 53 9.40 5.37 -11.06
CA LYS A 53 10.33 6.44 -10.68
C LYS A 53 11.77 6.17 -11.17
N ARG A 54 12.21 4.91 -11.18
CA ARG A 54 13.52 4.53 -11.73
C ARG A 54 13.59 4.66 -13.26
N VAL A 55 12.53 4.29 -13.98
CA VAL A 55 12.46 4.45 -15.45
C VAL A 55 12.48 5.92 -15.84
N GLN A 56 11.78 6.79 -15.11
CA GLN A 56 11.78 8.23 -15.39
C GLN A 56 13.17 8.86 -15.21
N LYS A 57 13.89 8.50 -14.14
CA LYS A 57 15.27 8.95 -13.90
C LYS A 57 16.29 8.46 -14.95
N GLN A 58 16.00 7.39 -15.69
CA GLN A 58 16.86 6.90 -16.78
C GLN A 58 16.58 7.60 -18.11
N HIS A 59 15.41 8.21 -18.29
CA HIS A 59 15.05 8.94 -19.51
C HIS A 59 15.44 10.43 -19.47
N GLU A 60 15.77 10.93 -18.27
CA GLU A 60 16.22 12.32 -18.03
C GLU A 60 17.77 12.44 -17.97
N ARG A 61 18.51 11.42 -18.40
CA ARG A 61 19.99 11.43 -18.53
C ARG A 61 20.38 11.24 -19.99
#